data_AF-A0A5E3XN85-F1
#
_entry.id   AF-A0A5E3XN85-F1
#
_cell.length_a   1.000
_cell.length_b   1.000
_cell.length_c   1.000
_cell.angle_alpha   90.00
_cell.angle_beta   90.00
_cell.angle_gamma   90.00
#
_symmetry.space_group_name_H-M   'P 1'
#
loop_
_entity.id
_entity.type
_entity.pdbx_description
1 polymer ?
#
loop_
_entity_poly.entity_id
_entity_poly.type
_entity_poly.pdbx_seq_one_letter_code
_entity_poly.pdbx_strand_id
1 'polypeptide(L)'
;PEEEEGGTDDKHHAADDTPEPAGAAGGAGPRPTPRAHAAIPRVDLHGFPVLTLVHDNGLHGLGINYCKCDGALPEHEQLLMHGLFPASTKSPATAYDVGSLEKALVEEVECHTPVELYWKKICRFTVPEDPAATMNKYAITTHVHQEFRALREYTEFGFAHQDPENRRQPEAGEMAYRCIACPYIWNVPANYDSLPQHVKDQYFTAWSIDGNMKAEHTKSKRPGNNVQIFPGTGFLPDPEDFAQKTGTSMTDRDLPQELTQDRELCHQHTAAGAGSAKADPSKDVRGILLLCCARHGNMVPGGTVDIYFVENQAQADYALNNSMRLNLDPRISTRLIIGYDIWCQYGVHLLERFRRFGHLFFPDFLTKLTGIVGAWHIFAHVRECFGRFSGLYVWGIGFIDMEILETLWSVLNLVTTSCRNMSRANREETINFNINNMNLKKIRNLSECRHHRPDSTSGSVGVF
;
A
#
# COMPACT_ATOMS: atom_id res chain seq x y z
N PRO A 1 -46.69 40.86 -51.35
CA PRO A 1 -46.60 41.76 -50.17
C PRO A 1 -45.61 41.11 -49.19
N GLU A 2 -44.33 41.15 -49.56
CA GLU A 2 -43.34 42.16 -49.08
C GLU A 2 -42.78 41.68 -47.73
N GLU A 3 -41.49 41.60 -47.43
CA GLU A 3 -40.19 41.87 -48.08
C GLU A 3 -39.15 41.28 -47.05
N GLU A 4 -38.14 40.49 -47.45
CA GLU A 4 -36.73 40.90 -47.69
C GLU A 4 -35.96 41.34 -46.42
N GLU A 5 -34.67 41.09 -46.18
CA GLU A 5 -33.46 40.73 -46.94
C GLU A 5 -32.32 40.49 -45.89
N GLY A 6 -31.14 39.90 -46.10
CA GLY A 6 -30.34 39.44 -47.26
C GLY A 6 -29.15 38.60 -46.71
N GLY A 7 -28.57 37.63 -47.44
CA GLY A 7 -27.55 37.78 -48.51
C GLY A 7 -26.14 37.51 -47.91
N THR A 8 -25.20 36.74 -48.47
CA THR A 8 -24.91 36.40 -49.87
C THR A 8 -24.03 35.14 -50.00
N ASP A 9 -24.11 34.54 -51.19
CA ASP A 9 -23.45 33.36 -51.76
C ASP A 9 -21.92 33.42 -51.94
N ASP A 10 -21.27 32.26 -52.17
CA ASP A 10 -20.76 31.94 -53.52
C ASP A 10 -20.37 30.46 -53.72
N LYS A 11 -20.81 29.91 -54.86
CA LYS A 11 -20.51 28.57 -55.41
C LYS A 11 -19.67 28.73 -56.67
N HIS A 12 -18.76 27.78 -56.95
CA HIS A 12 -18.33 27.27 -58.28
C HIS A 12 -17.23 26.23 -58.01
N HIS A 13 -16.96 25.16 -58.76
CA HIS A 13 -17.56 24.46 -59.89
C HIS A 13 -16.91 23.05 -59.91
N ALA A 14 -17.59 22.04 -60.47
CA ALA A 14 -17.12 20.67 -60.65
C ALA A 14 -16.16 20.53 -61.86
N ALA A 15 -15.23 19.58 -61.84
CA ALA A 15 -14.72 18.88 -63.03
C ALA A 15 -13.89 17.61 -62.71
N ASP A 16 -14.31 16.52 -63.36
CA ASP A 16 -13.59 15.38 -63.95
C ASP A 16 -12.62 14.46 -63.16
N ASP A 17 -13.06 13.19 -63.08
CA ASP A 17 -12.29 11.98 -62.87
C ASP A 17 -11.84 11.39 -64.22
N THR A 18 -10.54 11.20 -64.44
CA THR A 18 -9.97 10.09 -65.24
C THR A 18 -8.53 9.77 -64.77
N PRO A 19 -8.06 8.50 -64.85
CA PRO A 19 -6.89 8.03 -64.12
C PRO A 19 -5.62 7.81 -64.98
N GLU A 20 -4.50 7.63 -64.27
CA GLU A 20 -3.16 7.08 -64.65
C GLU A 20 -2.00 8.10 -64.82
N PRO A 21 -0.71 7.73 -64.57
CA PRO A 21 -0.15 6.38 -64.36
C PRO A 21 0.76 6.20 -63.11
N ALA A 22 1.07 4.93 -62.87
CA ALA A 22 1.92 4.41 -61.81
C ALA A 22 3.32 5.07 -61.74
N GLY A 23 3.66 5.57 -60.55
CA GLY A 23 5.00 5.99 -60.16
C GLY A 23 5.68 4.92 -59.29
N ALA A 24 6.90 4.59 -59.67
CA ALA A 24 7.67 3.41 -59.28
C ALA A 24 7.93 3.21 -57.77
N ALA A 25 7.96 1.91 -57.43
CA ALA A 25 8.37 1.30 -56.18
C ALA A 25 9.66 1.85 -55.54
N GLY A 26 9.55 2.31 -54.30
CA GLY A 26 10.65 2.27 -53.32
C GLY A 26 10.41 1.07 -52.40
N GLY A 27 11.26 0.05 -52.51
CA GLY A 27 11.09 -1.24 -51.84
C GLY A 27 10.91 -1.12 -50.33
N ALA A 28 9.75 -1.53 -49.84
CA ALA A 28 9.59 -1.89 -48.43
C ALA A 28 10.46 -3.12 -48.17
N GLY A 29 11.65 -2.90 -47.61
CA GLY A 29 12.45 -3.98 -47.05
C GLY A 29 11.60 -4.77 -46.04
N PRO A 30 11.84 -6.09 -45.90
CA PRO A 30 11.08 -6.91 -44.98
C PRO A 30 11.12 -6.27 -43.58
N ARG A 31 9.94 -6.09 -42.98
CA ARG A 31 9.84 -5.79 -41.54
C ARG A 31 10.78 -6.75 -40.82
N PRO A 32 11.71 -6.27 -39.98
CA PRO A 32 12.64 -7.16 -39.31
C PRO A 32 11.81 -8.22 -38.57
N THR A 33 12.06 -9.48 -38.90
CA THR A 33 11.57 -10.60 -38.12
C THR A 33 11.97 -10.38 -36.67
N PRO A 34 11.13 -10.72 -35.67
CA PRO A 34 11.58 -10.69 -34.28
C PRO A 34 12.89 -11.48 -34.22
N ARG A 35 13.98 -10.82 -33.82
CA ARG A 35 15.27 -11.50 -33.64
C ARG A 35 14.99 -12.69 -32.74
N ALA A 36 15.38 -13.89 -33.20
CA ALA A 36 15.24 -15.10 -32.40
C ALA A 36 15.92 -14.84 -31.06
N HIS A 37 15.14 -14.81 -29.97
CA HIS A 37 15.68 -14.76 -28.62
C HIS A 37 16.73 -15.86 -28.50
N ALA A 38 17.83 -15.61 -27.76
CA ALA A 38 18.80 -16.65 -27.47
C ALA A 38 18.06 -17.79 -26.75
N ALA A 39 17.75 -18.85 -27.50
CA ALA A 39 16.92 -19.93 -27.01
C ALA A 39 17.79 -20.79 -26.10
N ILE A 40 17.44 -20.82 -24.81
CA ILE A 40 17.99 -21.83 -23.90
C ILE A 40 17.58 -23.21 -24.47
N PRO A 41 18.54 -24.12 -24.74
CA PRO A 41 18.25 -25.45 -25.25
C PRO A 41 17.27 -26.19 -24.34
N ARG A 42 16.45 -27.11 -24.90
CA ARG A 42 15.51 -27.92 -24.09
C ARG A 42 16.20 -29.07 -23.35
N VAL A 43 17.31 -29.55 -23.89
CA VAL A 43 18.13 -30.61 -23.34
C VAL A 43 19.58 -30.17 -23.34
N ASP A 44 20.33 -30.60 -22.34
CA ASP A 44 21.77 -30.34 -22.27
C ASP A 44 22.57 -31.34 -23.13
N LEU A 45 23.90 -31.23 -23.11
CA LEU A 45 24.80 -32.10 -23.87
C LEU A 45 24.76 -33.57 -23.43
N HIS A 46 24.16 -33.87 -22.28
CA HIS A 46 24.02 -35.21 -21.72
C HIS A 46 22.59 -35.76 -21.89
N GLY A 47 21.68 -35.01 -22.51
CA GLY A 47 20.30 -35.39 -22.73
C GLY A 47 19.36 -35.11 -21.55
N PHE A 48 19.81 -34.40 -20.52
CA PHE A 48 18.96 -34.01 -19.40
C PHE A 48 18.08 -32.81 -19.75
N PRO A 49 16.84 -32.74 -19.24
CA PRO A 49 16.01 -31.55 -19.36
C PRO A 49 16.71 -30.30 -18.81
N VAL A 50 16.57 -29.17 -19.51
CA VAL A 50 17.16 -27.90 -19.08
C VAL A 50 16.13 -27.07 -18.31
N LEU A 51 16.48 -26.71 -17.08
CA LEU A 51 15.78 -25.72 -16.28
C LEU A 51 16.31 -24.32 -16.62
N THR A 52 15.39 -23.36 -16.81
CA THR A 52 15.78 -21.94 -16.84
C THR A 52 15.99 -21.43 -15.41
N LEU A 53 17.21 -21.07 -15.04
CA LEU A 53 17.52 -20.47 -13.75
C LEU A 53 17.64 -18.95 -13.89
N VAL A 54 16.87 -18.21 -13.10
CA VAL A 54 17.05 -16.77 -12.91
C VAL A 54 17.94 -16.54 -11.68
N HIS A 55 19.10 -15.94 -11.88
CA HIS A 55 20.04 -15.56 -10.83
C HIS A 55 20.33 -14.05 -10.93
N ASP A 56 20.81 -13.43 -9.85
CA ASP A 56 21.16 -12.00 -9.83
C ASP A 56 22.27 -11.59 -10.82
N ASN A 57 22.95 -12.56 -11.44
CA ASN A 57 24.02 -12.38 -12.43
C ASN A 57 23.57 -12.76 -13.86
N GLY A 58 22.28 -13.03 -14.08
CA GLY A 58 21.73 -13.33 -15.40
C GLY A 58 20.81 -14.56 -15.44
N LEU A 59 20.39 -14.88 -16.66
CA LEU A 59 19.53 -16.02 -16.97
C LEU A 59 20.38 -17.19 -17.50
N HIS A 60 20.25 -18.34 -16.87
CA HIS A 60 21.05 -19.53 -17.17
C HIS A 60 20.17 -20.70 -17.62
N GLY A 61 20.72 -21.56 -18.48
CA GLY A 61 20.16 -22.88 -18.77
C GLY A 61 20.97 -23.93 -18.05
N LEU A 62 20.35 -24.66 -17.11
CA LEU A 62 21.01 -25.73 -16.36
C LEU A 62 20.37 -27.08 -16.68
N GLY A 63 21.18 -28.06 -17.08
CA GLY A 63 20.73 -29.45 -17.16
C GLY A 63 20.41 -29.99 -15.77
N ILE A 64 19.21 -30.55 -15.58
CA ILE A 64 18.75 -31.08 -14.29
C ILE A 64 18.38 -32.54 -14.43
N ASN A 65 18.86 -33.34 -13.48
CA ASN A 65 18.43 -34.71 -13.27
C ASN A 65 17.76 -34.84 -11.90
N TYR A 66 16.43 -34.88 -11.89
CA TYR A 66 15.67 -35.07 -10.65
C TYR A 66 15.86 -36.48 -10.10
N CYS A 67 15.95 -36.60 -8.78
CA CYS A 67 15.94 -37.91 -8.12
C CYS A 67 14.60 -38.60 -8.41
N LYS A 68 14.69 -39.86 -8.87
CA LYS A 68 13.54 -40.75 -9.11
C LYS A 68 13.62 -42.03 -8.26
N CYS A 69 14.44 -42.04 -7.22
CA CYS A 69 14.52 -43.16 -6.28
C CYS A 69 13.20 -43.33 -5.52
N ASP A 70 12.97 -44.52 -4.97
CA ASP A 70 11.82 -44.77 -4.09
C ASP A 70 11.85 -43.79 -2.90
N GLY A 71 10.74 -43.10 -2.66
CA GLY A 71 10.64 -42.06 -1.63
C GLY A 71 11.20 -40.69 -2.04
N ALA A 72 11.57 -40.48 -3.31
CA ALA A 72 11.98 -39.16 -3.78
C ALA A 72 10.86 -38.12 -3.61
N LEU A 73 11.26 -36.92 -3.15
CA LEU A 73 10.35 -35.78 -3.01
C LEU A 73 9.82 -35.32 -4.39
N PRO A 74 8.67 -34.61 -4.45
CA PRO A 74 8.23 -33.91 -5.65
C PRO A 74 9.31 -32.98 -6.23
N GLU A 75 9.32 -32.78 -7.56
CA GLU A 75 10.38 -32.00 -8.24
C GLU A 75 10.55 -30.58 -7.69
N HIS A 76 9.44 -29.92 -7.33
CA HIS A 76 9.48 -28.57 -6.76
C HIS A 76 10.10 -28.54 -5.36
N GLU A 77 9.90 -29.58 -4.55
CA GLU A 77 10.54 -29.71 -3.23
C GLU A 77 12.03 -30.04 -3.37
N GLN A 78 12.41 -30.89 -4.34
CA GLN A 78 13.82 -31.12 -4.65
C GLN A 78 14.53 -29.81 -5.01
N LEU A 79 13.91 -28.95 -5.82
CA LEU A 79 14.46 -27.62 -6.14
C LEU A 79 14.63 -26.76 -4.88
N LEU A 80 13.61 -26.69 -4.02
CA LEU A 80 13.67 -25.92 -2.78
C LEU A 80 14.78 -26.41 -1.83
N MET A 81 14.96 -27.72 -1.70
CA MET A 81 16.05 -28.33 -0.93
C MET A 81 17.44 -27.95 -1.46
N HIS A 82 17.54 -27.57 -2.73
CA HIS A 82 18.76 -27.09 -3.38
C HIS A 82 18.83 -25.56 -3.50
N GLY A 83 17.98 -24.81 -2.78
CA GLY A 83 18.01 -23.34 -2.78
C GLY A 83 17.41 -22.70 -4.03
N LEU A 84 16.60 -23.44 -4.79
CA LEU A 84 15.96 -22.97 -6.01
C LEU A 84 14.45 -22.84 -5.78
N PHE A 85 13.92 -21.62 -5.88
CA PHE A 85 12.49 -21.33 -5.79
C PHE A 85 11.81 -21.63 -7.13
N PRO A 86 10.94 -22.66 -7.21
CA PRO A 86 10.31 -23.08 -8.46
C PRO A 86 9.21 -22.10 -8.87
N ALA A 87 9.16 -21.72 -10.14
CA ALA A 87 8.07 -20.89 -10.68
C ALA A 87 6.73 -21.64 -10.84
N SER A 88 6.71 -22.96 -10.60
CA SER A 88 5.52 -23.81 -10.63
C SER A 88 5.75 -25.07 -9.81
N THR A 89 4.72 -25.54 -9.09
CA THR A 89 4.78 -26.77 -8.29
C THR A 89 4.55 -28.05 -9.11
N LYS A 90 3.93 -27.96 -10.29
CA LYS A 90 3.52 -29.13 -11.09
C LYS A 90 4.60 -29.64 -12.04
N SER A 91 5.27 -28.74 -12.75
CA SER A 91 6.29 -29.07 -13.75
C SER A 91 7.25 -27.88 -13.87
N PRO A 92 8.18 -27.71 -12.92
CA PRO A 92 9.06 -26.55 -12.87
C PRO A 92 10.03 -26.54 -14.06
N ALA A 93 9.77 -25.67 -15.04
CA ALA A 93 10.68 -25.38 -16.16
C ALA A 93 11.50 -24.10 -15.94
N THR A 94 11.19 -23.34 -14.89
CA THR A 94 11.89 -22.13 -14.49
C THR A 94 11.99 -22.11 -12.97
N ALA A 95 13.16 -21.77 -12.44
CA ALA A 95 13.35 -21.52 -11.02
C ALA A 95 14.21 -20.26 -10.82
N TYR A 96 14.19 -19.76 -9.61
CA TYR A 96 14.93 -18.59 -9.18
C TYR A 96 15.86 -19.00 -8.05
N ASP A 97 17.09 -18.51 -8.06
CA ASP A 97 17.96 -18.67 -6.89
C ASP A 97 17.35 -17.93 -5.69
N VAL A 98 17.20 -18.60 -4.55
CA VAL A 98 16.57 -18.02 -3.35
C VAL A 98 17.36 -16.82 -2.85
N GLY A 99 18.69 -16.89 -2.84
CA GLY A 99 19.54 -15.77 -2.41
C GLY A 99 19.39 -14.54 -3.31
N SER A 100 19.19 -14.74 -4.61
CA SER A 100 18.91 -13.70 -5.59
C SER A 100 17.55 -13.05 -5.36
N LEU A 101 16.52 -13.83 -4.99
CA LEU A 101 15.22 -13.28 -4.62
C LEU A 101 15.27 -12.50 -3.30
N GLU A 102 16.01 -12.97 -2.29
CA GLU A 102 16.22 -12.24 -1.04
C GLU A 102 16.89 -10.87 -1.29
N LYS A 103 17.94 -10.84 -2.11
CA LYS A 103 18.58 -9.59 -2.54
C LYS A 103 17.59 -8.68 -3.27
N ALA A 104 16.75 -9.23 -4.15
CA ALA A 104 15.76 -8.44 -4.88
C ALA A 104 14.73 -7.78 -3.96
N LEU A 105 14.31 -8.45 -2.88
CA LEU A 105 13.44 -7.82 -1.87
C LEU A 105 14.14 -6.70 -1.11
N VAL A 106 15.44 -6.83 -0.82
CA VAL A 106 16.24 -5.74 -0.23
C VAL A 106 16.35 -4.56 -1.19
N GLU A 107 16.62 -4.81 -2.48
CA GLU A 107 16.64 -3.77 -3.53
C GLU A 107 15.29 -3.08 -3.69
N GLU A 108 14.18 -3.78 -3.48
CA GLU A 108 12.84 -3.19 -3.48
C GLU A 108 12.67 -2.19 -2.33
N VAL A 109 13.02 -2.58 -1.10
CA VAL A 109 12.75 -1.74 0.08
C VAL A 109 13.80 -0.66 0.35
N GLU A 110 15.04 -0.86 -0.10
CA GLU A 110 16.14 0.12 0.06
C GLU A 110 16.33 1.01 -1.16
N CYS A 111 16.20 0.44 -2.36
CA CYS A 111 16.45 1.16 -3.62
C CYS A 111 15.17 1.47 -4.40
N HIS A 112 13.99 1.07 -3.88
CA HIS A 112 12.70 1.26 -4.55
C HIS A 112 12.68 0.66 -5.95
N THR A 113 13.40 -0.45 -6.14
CA THR A 113 13.55 -1.12 -7.44
C THR A 113 12.29 -1.94 -7.74
N PRO A 114 11.46 -1.55 -8.72
CA PRO A 114 10.34 -2.38 -9.11
C PRO A 114 10.81 -3.61 -9.89
N VAL A 115 9.95 -4.64 -9.93
CA VAL A 115 10.22 -5.91 -10.63
C VAL A 115 10.64 -5.70 -12.10
N GLU A 116 10.12 -4.66 -12.77
CA GLU A 116 10.53 -4.31 -14.13
C GLU A 116 12.01 -3.93 -14.23
N LEU A 117 12.52 -3.11 -13.30
CA LEU A 117 13.93 -2.71 -13.29
C LEU A 117 14.83 -3.87 -12.86
N TYR A 118 14.38 -4.68 -11.91
CA TYR A 118 15.04 -5.94 -11.58
C TYR A 118 15.17 -6.84 -12.83
N TRP A 119 14.09 -7.03 -13.58
CA TRP A 119 14.12 -7.85 -14.80
C TRP A 119 15.04 -7.27 -15.88
N LYS A 120 15.00 -5.94 -16.09
CA LYS A 120 15.92 -5.26 -17.01
C LYS A 120 17.39 -5.44 -16.61
N LYS A 121 17.69 -5.45 -15.31
CA LYS A 121 19.03 -5.75 -14.77
C LYS A 121 19.45 -7.18 -15.14
N ILE A 122 18.59 -8.17 -14.94
CA ILE A 122 18.85 -9.56 -15.34
C ILE A 122 19.12 -9.68 -16.84
N CYS A 123 18.32 -9.03 -17.69
CA CYS A 123 18.54 -9.03 -19.14
C CYS A 123 19.92 -8.49 -19.52
N ARG A 124 20.37 -7.42 -18.87
CA ARG A 124 21.69 -6.81 -19.12
C ARG A 124 22.84 -7.72 -18.68
N PHE A 125 22.71 -8.44 -17.58
CA PHE A 125 23.73 -9.41 -17.19
C PHE A 125 23.75 -10.66 -18.07
N THR A 126 22.60 -11.04 -18.63
CA THR A 126 22.50 -12.23 -19.49
C THR A 126 23.16 -12.02 -20.85
N VAL A 127 22.76 -10.94 -21.55
CA VAL A 127 23.29 -10.61 -22.88
C VAL A 127 23.64 -9.12 -22.90
N PRO A 128 24.84 -8.73 -22.43
CA PRO A 128 25.22 -7.31 -22.29
C PRO A 128 25.08 -6.50 -23.59
N GLU A 129 25.43 -7.10 -24.73
CA GLU A 129 25.41 -6.45 -26.05
C GLU A 129 24.01 -6.33 -26.66
N ASP A 130 23.06 -7.18 -26.25
CA ASP A 130 21.67 -7.14 -26.71
C ASP A 130 20.72 -7.68 -25.61
N PRO A 131 20.41 -6.89 -24.57
CA PRO A 131 19.56 -7.35 -23.46
C PRO A 131 18.17 -7.81 -23.91
N ALA A 132 17.67 -7.30 -25.05
CA ALA A 132 16.38 -7.69 -25.61
C ALA A 132 16.38 -9.12 -26.19
N ALA A 133 17.56 -9.68 -26.49
CA ALA A 133 17.71 -11.07 -26.92
C ALA A 133 17.49 -12.07 -25.76
N THR A 134 17.50 -11.62 -24.50
CA THR A 134 17.21 -12.46 -23.32
C THR A 134 15.81 -13.06 -23.42
N MET A 135 15.68 -14.36 -23.13
CA MET A 135 14.39 -15.02 -23.07
C MET A 135 13.47 -14.33 -22.06
N ASN A 136 12.30 -13.86 -22.52
CA ASN A 136 11.39 -13.10 -21.66
C ASN A 136 10.73 -13.98 -20.60
N LYS A 137 11.08 -13.73 -19.33
CA LYS A 137 10.44 -14.32 -18.14
C LYS A 137 9.77 -13.27 -17.26
N TYR A 138 9.61 -12.03 -17.72
CA TYR A 138 9.09 -10.93 -16.90
C TYR A 138 7.76 -11.25 -16.21
N ALA A 139 6.78 -11.79 -16.95
CA ALA A 139 5.47 -12.14 -16.38
C ALA A 139 5.54 -13.25 -15.33
N ILE A 140 6.50 -14.17 -15.45
CA ILE A 140 6.77 -15.20 -14.43
C ILE A 140 7.46 -14.55 -13.23
N THR A 141 8.43 -13.68 -13.47
CA THR A 141 9.14 -12.93 -12.43
C THR A 141 8.18 -12.09 -11.58
N THR A 142 7.18 -11.44 -12.17
CA THR A 142 6.18 -10.69 -11.40
C THR A 142 5.38 -11.56 -10.44
N HIS A 143 5.05 -12.80 -10.84
CA HIS A 143 4.35 -13.76 -9.99
C HIS A 143 5.25 -14.29 -8.88
N VAL A 144 6.47 -14.74 -9.25
CA VAL A 144 7.44 -15.28 -8.29
C VAL A 144 7.84 -14.24 -7.24
N HIS A 145 8.02 -12.98 -7.62
CA HIS A 145 8.31 -11.92 -6.64
C HIS A 145 7.15 -11.71 -5.67
N GLN A 146 5.91 -11.73 -6.15
CA GLN A 146 4.72 -11.59 -5.31
C GLN A 146 4.61 -12.76 -4.32
N GLU A 147 4.71 -14.00 -4.81
CA GLU A 147 4.67 -15.21 -3.98
C GLU A 147 5.81 -15.25 -2.96
N PHE A 148 7.04 -14.94 -3.41
CA PHE A 148 8.20 -14.95 -2.55
C PHE A 148 8.11 -13.89 -1.45
N ARG A 149 7.66 -12.67 -1.79
CA ARG A 149 7.40 -11.62 -0.79
C ARG A 149 6.39 -12.09 0.26
N ALA A 150 5.26 -12.65 -0.16
CA ALA A 150 4.25 -13.15 0.76
C ALA A 150 4.78 -14.29 1.64
N LEU A 151 5.58 -15.22 1.08
CA LEU A 151 6.24 -16.29 1.84
C LEU A 151 7.23 -15.74 2.86
N ARG A 152 7.99 -14.69 2.49
CA ARG A 152 8.93 -14.03 3.41
C ARG A 152 8.21 -13.36 4.56
N GLU A 153 7.13 -12.64 4.31
CA GLU A 153 6.31 -12.08 5.40
C GLU A 153 5.69 -13.19 6.26
N TYR A 154 5.15 -14.25 5.65
CA TYR A 154 4.59 -15.39 6.36
C TYR A 154 5.62 -16.07 7.29
N THR A 155 6.88 -16.13 6.86
CA THR A 155 7.99 -16.65 7.66
C THR A 155 8.38 -15.69 8.76
N GLU A 156 8.56 -14.41 8.44
CA GLU A 156 9.01 -13.37 9.37
C GLU A 156 8.06 -13.19 10.56
N PHE A 157 6.74 -13.26 10.31
CA PHE A 157 5.72 -13.18 11.36
C PHE A 157 5.48 -14.53 12.06
N GLY A 158 6.29 -15.54 11.78
CA GLY A 158 6.31 -16.83 12.50
C GLY A 158 5.28 -17.86 12.05
N PHE A 159 4.44 -17.55 11.06
CA PHE A 159 3.40 -18.46 10.60
C PHE A 159 3.95 -19.69 9.87
N ALA A 160 5.12 -19.59 9.25
CA ALA A 160 5.81 -20.72 8.62
C ALA A 160 6.31 -21.77 9.62
N HIS A 161 6.51 -21.40 10.89
CA HIS A 161 7.07 -22.26 11.92
C HIS A 161 6.02 -23.04 12.72
N GLN A 162 4.75 -22.88 12.37
CA GLN A 162 3.66 -23.66 12.94
C GLN A 162 3.76 -25.13 12.54
N ASP A 163 3.26 -26.00 13.41
CA ASP A 163 3.02 -27.40 13.08
C ASP A 163 2.18 -27.51 11.79
N PRO A 164 2.68 -28.18 10.73
CA PRO A 164 1.95 -28.36 9.49
C PRO A 164 0.56 -28.98 9.68
N GLU A 165 0.37 -29.84 10.67
CA GLU A 165 -0.93 -30.49 10.94
C GLU A 165 -1.95 -29.52 11.56
N ASN A 166 -1.49 -28.47 12.22
CA ASN A 166 -2.31 -27.53 13.00
C ASN A 166 -2.14 -26.06 12.56
N ARG A 167 -1.80 -25.85 11.29
CA ARG A 167 -1.50 -24.52 10.75
C ARG A 167 -2.75 -23.63 10.75
N ARG A 168 -2.69 -22.53 11.50
CA ARG A 168 -3.69 -21.45 11.41
C ARG A 168 -3.28 -20.42 10.37
N GLN A 169 -4.28 -19.82 9.71
CA GLN A 169 -4.06 -18.67 8.85
C GLN A 169 -3.83 -17.41 9.69
N PRO A 170 -3.01 -16.45 9.20
CA PRO A 170 -2.91 -15.13 9.79
C PRO A 170 -4.27 -14.43 9.83
N GLU A 171 -4.58 -13.82 10.96
CA GLU A 171 -5.76 -12.99 11.15
C GLU A 171 -5.45 -11.52 10.81
N ALA A 172 -6.49 -10.69 10.84
CA ALA A 172 -6.40 -9.28 10.49
C ALA A 172 -5.37 -8.54 11.34
N GLY A 173 -4.42 -7.86 10.69
CA GLY A 173 -3.36 -7.09 11.34
C GLY A 173 -2.31 -7.89 12.11
N GLU A 174 -2.22 -9.21 11.94
CA GLU A 174 -1.16 -10.03 12.54
C GLU A 174 0.15 -10.03 11.74
N MET A 175 0.09 -9.79 10.43
CA MET A 175 1.27 -9.66 9.56
C MET A 175 1.70 -8.20 9.43
N ALA A 176 1.72 -7.48 10.55
CA ALA A 176 2.07 -6.06 10.60
C ALA A 176 2.94 -5.73 11.81
N TYR A 177 4.07 -5.06 11.56
CA TYR A 177 4.93 -4.53 12.62
C TYR A 177 4.24 -3.38 13.35
N ARG A 178 4.02 -3.55 14.66
CA ARG A 178 3.38 -2.56 15.54
C ARG A 178 4.38 -1.62 16.17
N CYS A 179 3.94 -0.40 16.46
CA CYS A 179 4.76 0.58 17.18
C CYS A 179 5.12 0.09 18.59
N ILE A 180 6.37 -0.29 18.86
CA ILE A 180 6.74 -0.86 20.17
C ILE A 180 6.69 0.14 21.34
N ALA A 181 6.63 1.44 21.06
CA ALA A 181 6.62 2.50 22.05
C ALA A 181 5.20 3.00 22.41
N CYS A 182 4.18 2.66 21.61
CA CYS A 182 2.79 2.91 21.99
C CYS A 182 2.33 1.95 23.10
N PRO A 183 1.36 2.32 23.94
CA PRO A 183 0.88 1.46 25.00
C PRO A 183 0.13 0.24 24.43
N TYR A 184 0.60 -0.94 24.81
CA TYR A 184 -0.02 -2.24 24.60
C TYR A 184 -0.01 -3.03 25.91
N ILE A 185 -0.90 -4.01 26.07
CA ILE A 185 -0.98 -4.76 27.32
C ILE A 185 0.36 -5.41 27.71
N TRP A 186 1.17 -5.80 26.73
CA TRP A 186 2.44 -6.47 26.93
C TRP A 186 3.62 -5.52 27.24
N ASN A 187 3.46 -4.20 27.11
CA ASN A 187 4.53 -3.22 27.43
C ASN A 187 4.17 -2.16 28.49
N VAL A 188 3.00 -2.28 29.13
CA VAL A 188 2.68 -1.49 30.33
C VAL A 188 3.19 -2.19 31.60
N PRO A 189 3.39 -1.47 32.72
CA PRO A 189 3.79 -2.09 34.00
C PRO A 189 2.80 -3.15 34.46
N ALA A 190 3.28 -4.22 35.09
CA ALA A 190 2.42 -5.31 35.59
C ALA A 190 1.38 -4.84 36.63
N ASN A 191 1.67 -3.75 37.35
CA ASN A 191 0.75 -3.11 38.29
C ASN A 191 -0.09 -1.98 37.64
N TYR A 192 -0.25 -1.97 36.31
CA TYR A 192 -0.98 -0.91 35.58
C TYR A 192 -2.33 -0.61 36.22
N ASP A 193 -3.11 -1.63 36.57
CA ASP A 193 -4.44 -1.48 37.16
C ASP A 193 -4.43 -0.74 38.50
N SER A 194 -3.35 -0.85 39.26
CA SER A 194 -3.16 -0.17 40.55
C SER A 194 -2.54 1.23 40.42
N LEU A 195 -2.12 1.65 39.21
CA LEU A 195 -1.55 2.98 39.02
C LEU A 195 -2.61 4.07 39.25
N PRO A 196 -2.23 5.23 39.83
CA PRO A 196 -3.10 6.39 39.90
C PRO A 196 -3.60 6.81 38.51
N GLN A 197 -4.84 7.32 38.43
CA GLN A 197 -5.45 7.67 37.14
C GLN A 197 -4.62 8.67 36.33
N HIS A 198 -4.00 9.66 36.97
CA HIS A 198 -3.15 10.65 36.29
C HIS A 198 -1.90 10.04 35.64
N VAL A 199 -1.45 8.87 36.11
CA VAL A 199 -0.37 8.10 35.49
C VAL A 199 -0.92 7.27 34.33
N LYS A 200 -2.06 6.59 34.52
CA LYS A 200 -2.75 5.85 33.45
C LYS A 200 -3.06 6.72 32.24
N ASP A 201 -3.45 7.97 32.48
CA ASP A 201 -3.78 8.95 31.44
C ASP A 201 -2.59 9.34 30.54
N GLN A 202 -1.36 9.01 30.92
CA GLN A 202 -0.15 9.16 30.10
C GLN A 202 0.03 8.00 29.11
N TYR A 203 -0.61 6.86 29.35
CA TYR A 203 -0.66 5.71 28.44
C TYR A 203 -1.81 5.89 27.44
N PHE A 204 -1.69 6.90 26.58
CA PHE A 204 -2.66 7.16 25.54
C PHE A 204 -2.13 6.74 24.16
N THR A 205 -3.08 6.49 23.26
CA THR A 205 -2.81 6.29 21.83
C THR A 205 -3.08 7.60 21.09
N ALA A 206 -2.20 7.94 20.15
CA ALA A 206 -2.33 9.11 19.30
C ALA A 206 -2.14 8.68 17.84
N TRP A 207 -3.16 8.91 17.01
CA TRP A 207 -3.16 8.56 15.60
C TRP A 207 -3.35 9.79 14.73
N SER A 208 -2.66 9.84 13.61
CA SER A 208 -2.89 10.80 12.54
C SER A 208 -3.62 10.09 11.41
N ILE A 209 -4.60 10.76 10.80
CA ILE A 209 -5.35 10.33 9.61
C ILE A 209 -5.01 11.30 8.49
N ASP A 210 -4.63 10.78 7.33
CA ASP A 210 -4.42 11.61 6.14
C ASP A 210 -4.57 10.79 4.84
N GLY A 211 -4.90 11.47 3.75
CA GLY A 211 -5.15 10.93 2.42
C GLY A 211 -4.05 11.29 1.40
N ASN A 212 -3.49 10.28 0.75
CA ASN A 212 -2.48 10.45 -0.29
C ASN A 212 -3.03 10.13 -1.69
N MET A 213 -3.33 11.18 -2.46
CA MET A 213 -3.86 11.11 -3.83
C MET A 213 -2.81 10.79 -4.90
N LYS A 214 -1.53 10.61 -4.53
CA LYS A 214 -0.48 10.14 -5.46
C LYS A 214 -0.42 8.62 -5.56
N ALA A 215 -0.98 7.91 -4.58
CA ALA A 215 -1.03 6.45 -4.54
C ALA A 215 -2.15 5.86 -5.41
N GLU A 216 -2.23 6.30 -6.67
CA GLU A 216 -3.26 5.90 -7.62
C GLU A 216 -3.02 4.50 -8.23
N HIS A 217 -4.08 3.93 -8.79
CA HIS A 217 -4.04 2.66 -9.50
C HIS A 217 -4.87 2.76 -10.79
N THR A 218 -4.36 2.11 -11.84
CA THR A 218 -5.06 2.04 -13.12
C THR A 218 -5.96 0.82 -13.18
N LYS A 219 -7.10 0.97 -13.86
CA LYS A 219 -8.08 -0.11 -13.99
C LYS A 219 -7.44 -1.35 -14.60
N SER A 220 -7.49 -2.47 -13.88
CA SER A 220 -6.97 -3.74 -14.36
C SER A 220 -7.71 -4.21 -15.62
N LYS A 221 -6.96 -4.62 -16.64
CA LYS A 221 -7.51 -5.24 -17.86
C LYS A 221 -8.11 -6.62 -17.60
N ARG A 222 -7.67 -7.30 -16.54
CA ARG A 222 -8.07 -8.67 -16.18
C ARG A 222 -8.40 -8.72 -14.69
N PRO A 223 -9.59 -8.25 -14.29
CA PRO A 223 -9.96 -8.16 -12.87
C PRO A 223 -9.95 -9.53 -12.17
N GLY A 224 -10.20 -10.63 -12.88
CA GLY A 224 -10.13 -11.99 -12.32
C GLY A 224 -8.73 -12.43 -11.86
N ASN A 225 -7.68 -11.69 -12.21
CA ASN A 225 -6.31 -11.95 -11.72
C ASN A 225 -6.00 -11.22 -10.40
N ASN A 226 -6.93 -10.42 -9.86
CA ASN A 226 -6.73 -9.69 -8.61
C ASN A 226 -7.01 -10.61 -7.40
N VAL A 227 -6.13 -11.59 -7.17
CA VAL A 227 -6.23 -12.52 -6.04
C VAL A 227 -5.12 -12.20 -5.03
N GLN A 228 -5.51 -11.86 -3.80
CA GLN A 228 -4.57 -11.65 -2.70
C GLN A 228 -4.21 -12.99 -2.05
N ILE A 229 -2.97 -13.11 -1.59
CA ILE A 229 -2.44 -14.30 -0.92
C ILE A 229 -2.89 -14.31 0.56
N PHE A 230 -2.80 -13.17 1.25
CA PHE A 230 -3.16 -13.02 2.67
C PHE A 230 -4.01 -11.76 2.91
N PRO A 231 -5.28 -11.72 2.42
CA PRO A 231 -6.11 -10.54 2.46
C PRO A 231 -6.38 -10.05 3.90
N GLY A 232 -6.29 -8.73 4.12
CA GLY A 232 -6.60 -8.11 5.40
C GLY A 232 -5.61 -8.34 6.55
N THR A 233 -4.54 -9.09 6.34
CA THR A 233 -3.60 -9.49 7.40
C THR A 233 -2.58 -8.41 7.78
N GLY A 234 -2.42 -7.39 6.93
CA GLY A 234 -1.46 -6.29 7.09
C GLY A 234 -2.11 -4.94 7.43
N PHE A 235 -1.78 -3.91 6.65
CA PHE A 235 -2.26 -2.53 6.84
C PHE A 235 -3.54 -2.24 6.07
N LEU A 236 -3.69 -2.82 4.87
CA LEU A 236 -4.93 -2.80 4.11
C LEU A 236 -5.91 -3.88 4.59
N PRO A 237 -7.23 -3.62 4.58
CA PRO A 237 -8.25 -4.58 4.97
C PRO A 237 -8.44 -5.69 3.94
N ASP A 238 -9.23 -6.68 4.32
CA ASP A 238 -9.78 -7.62 3.35
C ASP A 238 -10.63 -6.85 2.31
N PRO A 239 -10.39 -7.05 1.00
CA PRO A 239 -11.04 -6.27 -0.05
C PRO A 239 -12.54 -6.54 -0.15
N GLU A 240 -13.00 -7.75 0.22
CA GLU A 240 -14.42 -8.09 0.25
C GLU A 240 -15.11 -7.45 1.45
N ASP A 241 -14.50 -7.52 2.65
CA ASP A 241 -15.02 -6.87 3.85
C ASP A 241 -15.12 -5.34 3.65
N PHE A 242 -14.09 -4.74 3.07
CA PHE A 242 -14.07 -3.31 2.76
C PHE A 242 -15.17 -2.96 1.75
N ALA A 243 -15.25 -3.66 0.62
CA ALA A 243 -16.27 -3.41 -0.39
C ALA A 243 -17.69 -3.60 0.15
N GLN A 244 -17.92 -4.58 1.01
CA GLN A 244 -19.22 -4.83 1.64
C GLN A 244 -19.61 -3.68 2.57
N LYS A 245 -18.70 -3.24 3.45
CA LYS A 245 -18.99 -2.23 4.48
C LYS A 245 -19.00 -0.80 3.96
N THR A 246 -18.28 -0.50 2.88
CA THR A 246 -18.25 0.84 2.27
C THR A 246 -18.97 0.94 0.93
N GLY A 247 -19.59 -0.14 0.45
CA GLY A 247 -20.28 -0.16 -0.86
C GLY A 247 -21.45 0.83 -0.94
N THR A 248 -22.18 0.99 0.17
CA THR A 248 -23.05 2.15 0.40
C THR A 248 -22.25 3.15 1.20
N SER A 249 -21.71 4.18 0.54
CA SER A 249 -20.89 5.20 1.19
C SER A 249 -21.75 6.07 2.11
N MET A 250 -21.95 5.61 3.35
CA MET A 250 -22.70 6.31 4.39
C MET A 250 -21.85 7.44 4.98
N THR A 251 -22.39 8.65 4.97
CA THR A 251 -21.71 9.90 5.35
C THR A 251 -22.63 10.74 6.25
N ASP A 252 -22.20 11.95 6.61
CA ASP A 252 -23.07 12.88 7.33
C ASP A 252 -24.38 13.16 6.59
N ARG A 253 -24.43 13.01 5.26
CA ARG A 253 -25.67 13.17 4.47
C ARG A 253 -26.74 12.12 4.78
N ASP A 254 -26.33 11.00 5.34
CA ASP A 254 -27.19 9.86 5.70
C ASP A 254 -27.62 9.89 7.17
N LEU A 255 -27.17 10.91 7.92
CA LEU A 255 -27.64 11.18 9.28
C LEU A 255 -28.97 11.95 9.25
N PRO A 256 -29.79 11.85 10.33
CA PRO A 256 -30.96 12.69 10.49
C PRO A 256 -30.62 14.18 10.32
N GLN A 257 -31.41 14.89 9.51
CA GLN A 257 -31.12 16.29 9.19
C GLN A 257 -31.08 17.18 10.44
N GLU A 258 -31.86 16.88 11.48
CA GLU A 258 -31.83 17.67 12.72
C GLU A 258 -30.43 17.68 13.38
N LEU A 259 -29.61 16.63 13.14
CA LEU A 259 -28.25 16.56 13.66
C LEU A 259 -27.25 17.37 12.81
N THR A 260 -27.58 17.63 11.54
CA THR A 260 -26.67 18.24 10.55
C THR A 260 -27.10 19.64 10.11
N GLN A 261 -28.30 20.09 10.50
CA GLN A 261 -28.91 21.36 10.05
C GLN A 261 -28.28 22.60 10.69
N ASP A 262 -27.59 22.46 11.82
CA ASP A 262 -27.24 23.61 12.65
C ASP A 262 -25.77 23.54 13.11
N ARG A 263 -24.86 24.02 12.27
CA ARG A 263 -23.50 24.38 12.66
C ARG A 263 -22.78 25.17 11.59
N GLU A 264 -22.27 26.34 11.98
CA GLU A 264 -21.20 27.08 11.29
C GLU A 264 -19.93 26.21 11.29
N LEU A 265 -19.91 25.18 10.45
CA LEU A 265 -18.71 24.38 10.20
C LEU A 265 -17.65 25.28 9.56
N CYS A 266 -16.39 24.92 9.77
CA CYS A 266 -15.27 25.63 9.14
C CYS A 266 -15.49 25.66 7.62
N HIS A 267 -15.74 26.85 7.07
CA HIS A 267 -15.98 27.10 5.65
C HIS A 267 -14.70 27.43 4.88
N GLN A 268 -13.61 27.70 5.59
CA GLN A 268 -12.27 27.87 5.04
C GLN A 268 -11.49 26.56 5.18
N HIS A 269 -11.29 25.87 4.06
CA HIS A 269 -10.34 24.78 3.95
C HIS A 269 -9.85 24.68 2.50
N THR A 270 -8.54 24.57 2.31
CA THR A 270 -7.97 24.27 0.99
C THR A 270 -7.89 22.74 0.78
N ALA A 271 -7.74 21.97 1.86
CA ALA A 271 -7.57 20.51 1.85
C ALA A 271 -8.77 19.74 1.26
N ALA A 272 -10.01 20.04 1.66
CA ALA A 272 -11.19 19.37 1.09
C ALA A 272 -11.76 20.04 -0.18
N GLY A 273 -11.14 21.14 -0.63
CA GLY A 273 -11.56 21.88 -1.84
C GLY A 273 -11.21 21.19 -3.16
N ALA A 274 -10.43 20.11 -3.15
CA ALA A 274 -10.01 19.37 -4.35
C ALA A 274 -11.07 18.40 -4.91
N GLY A 275 -12.29 18.38 -4.33
CA GLY A 275 -13.39 17.46 -4.69
C GLY A 275 -14.00 17.62 -6.10
N SER A 276 -13.44 18.46 -6.96
CA SER A 276 -13.97 18.79 -8.30
C SER A 276 -13.09 18.28 -9.45
N ALA A 277 -12.10 17.41 -9.19
CA ALA A 277 -11.39 16.72 -10.25
C ALA A 277 -12.32 15.74 -10.99
N LYS A 278 -12.53 15.99 -12.30
CA LYS A 278 -13.29 15.08 -13.18
C LYS A 278 -12.81 13.65 -13.01
N ALA A 279 -13.75 12.72 -13.07
CA ALA A 279 -13.42 11.32 -12.96
C ALA A 279 -12.51 10.88 -14.11
N ASP A 280 -11.34 10.34 -13.77
CA ASP A 280 -10.46 9.69 -14.74
C ASP A 280 -10.91 8.24 -14.90
N PRO A 281 -11.53 7.86 -16.03
CA PRO A 281 -12.05 6.50 -16.23
C PRO A 281 -10.94 5.45 -16.33
N SER A 282 -9.67 5.86 -16.47
CA SER A 282 -8.52 4.96 -16.50
C SER A 282 -8.09 4.49 -15.10
N LYS A 283 -8.58 5.13 -14.04
CA LYS A 283 -8.23 4.84 -12.64
C LYS A 283 -9.39 4.22 -11.90
N ASP A 284 -9.14 3.13 -11.19
CA ASP A 284 -10.07 2.53 -10.25
C ASP A 284 -9.79 2.95 -8.80
N VAL A 285 -8.53 3.23 -8.44
CA VAL A 285 -8.13 3.84 -7.15
C VAL A 285 -7.41 5.17 -7.42
N ARG A 286 -7.75 6.21 -6.66
CA ARG A 286 -7.16 7.56 -6.78
C ARG A 286 -6.15 7.89 -5.69
N GLY A 287 -6.14 7.14 -4.62
CA GLY A 287 -5.24 7.36 -3.51
C GLY A 287 -5.45 6.34 -2.41
N ILE A 288 -4.78 6.55 -1.29
CA ILE A 288 -4.98 5.78 -0.08
C ILE A 288 -5.19 6.73 1.09
N LEU A 289 -6.06 6.36 2.02
CA LEU A 289 -6.15 6.98 3.33
C LEU A 289 -5.39 6.08 4.32
N LEU A 290 -4.63 6.66 5.24
CA LEU A 290 -3.83 5.89 6.20
C LEU A 290 -3.86 6.47 7.61
N LEU A 291 -3.87 5.57 8.60
CA LEU A 291 -3.64 5.88 10.00
C LEU A 291 -2.20 5.53 10.40
N CYS A 292 -1.52 6.46 11.06
CA CYS A 292 -0.22 6.19 11.69
C CYS A 292 -0.18 6.67 13.14
N CYS A 293 0.74 6.12 13.93
CA CYS A 293 1.09 6.67 15.23
C CYS A 293 1.67 8.08 15.06
N ALA A 294 0.98 9.09 15.60
CA ALA A 294 1.43 10.47 15.48
C ALA A 294 2.71 10.78 16.26
N ARG A 295 3.10 9.93 17.23
CA ARG A 295 4.33 10.12 18.03
C ARG A 295 5.58 9.52 17.41
N HIS A 296 5.42 8.40 16.71
CA HIS A 296 6.56 7.56 16.29
C HIS A 296 6.55 7.29 14.77
N GLY A 297 5.44 7.62 14.10
CA GLY A 297 5.27 7.48 12.66
C GLY A 297 5.16 6.05 12.16
N ASN A 298 4.89 5.08 13.05
CA ASN A 298 4.57 3.73 12.64
C ASN A 298 3.14 3.69 12.10
N MET A 299 2.94 3.19 10.88
CA MET A 299 1.62 2.96 10.32
C MET A 299 0.85 1.92 11.14
N VAL A 300 -0.46 2.10 11.25
CA VAL A 300 -1.33 1.30 12.12
C VAL A 300 -1.87 0.08 11.34
N PRO A 301 -1.73 -1.15 11.87
CA PRO A 301 -2.34 -2.35 11.29
C PRO A 301 -3.85 -2.17 11.03
N GLY A 302 -4.30 -2.55 9.85
CA GLY A 302 -5.68 -2.35 9.37
C GLY A 302 -6.12 -0.90 9.20
N GLY A 303 -5.20 0.06 9.25
CA GLY A 303 -5.48 1.49 9.17
C GLY A 303 -5.31 2.12 7.80
N THR A 304 -5.07 1.34 6.74
CA THR A 304 -4.93 1.86 5.36
C THR A 304 -6.11 1.42 4.51
N VAL A 305 -6.71 2.31 3.73
CA VAL A 305 -7.80 1.98 2.81
C VAL A 305 -7.64 2.67 1.46
N ASP A 306 -8.17 2.07 0.41
CA ASP A 306 -8.19 2.68 -0.93
C ASP A 306 -9.24 3.81 -1.00
N ILE A 307 -8.88 4.88 -1.71
CA ILE A 307 -9.77 5.99 -2.06
C ILE A 307 -10.17 5.83 -3.52
N TYR A 308 -11.43 5.44 -3.79
CA TYR A 308 -11.89 5.18 -5.17
C TYR A 308 -12.25 6.44 -5.97
N PHE A 309 -12.70 7.51 -5.31
CA PHE A 309 -13.17 8.71 -6.00
C PHE A 309 -12.68 10.00 -5.35
N VAL A 310 -13.07 10.21 -4.10
CA VAL A 310 -12.64 11.32 -3.27
C VAL A 310 -12.57 10.78 -1.85
N GLU A 311 -11.69 11.36 -1.05
CA GLU A 311 -11.68 11.12 0.39
C GLU A 311 -13.05 11.42 0.96
N ASN A 312 -13.59 10.50 1.75
CA ASN A 312 -14.87 10.68 2.40
C ASN A 312 -14.91 10.03 3.78
N GLN A 313 -15.95 10.39 4.52
CA GLN A 313 -16.16 9.94 5.89
C GLN A 313 -16.32 8.42 6.00
N ALA A 314 -16.94 7.76 5.02
CA ALA A 314 -17.15 6.31 5.05
C ALA A 314 -15.81 5.53 5.06
N GLN A 315 -14.84 5.96 4.24
CA GLN A 315 -13.51 5.37 4.20
C GLN A 315 -12.74 5.62 5.50
N ALA A 316 -12.76 6.86 6.00
CA ALA A 316 -12.10 7.23 7.25
C ALA A 316 -12.71 6.52 8.47
N ASP A 317 -14.03 6.42 8.55
CA ASP A 317 -14.73 5.72 9.60
C ASP A 317 -14.40 4.22 9.59
N TYR A 318 -14.37 3.60 8.40
CA TYR A 318 -13.97 2.20 8.27
C TYR A 318 -12.53 1.99 8.76
N ALA A 319 -11.58 2.81 8.29
CA ALA A 319 -10.17 2.69 8.66
C ALA A 319 -9.97 2.89 10.17
N LEU A 320 -10.67 3.87 10.75
CA LEU A 320 -10.65 4.13 12.19
C LEU A 320 -11.28 2.97 12.99
N ASN A 321 -12.45 2.48 12.58
CA ASN A 321 -13.13 1.33 13.20
C ASN A 321 -12.24 0.08 13.21
N ASN A 322 -11.65 -0.26 12.06
CA ASN A 322 -10.78 -1.41 11.94
C ASN A 322 -9.50 -1.23 12.78
N SER A 323 -8.90 -0.03 12.77
CA SER A 323 -7.74 0.29 13.59
C SER A 323 -8.03 0.18 15.08
N MET A 324 -9.16 0.69 15.56
CA MET A 324 -9.56 0.59 16.96
C MET A 324 -9.72 -0.87 17.38
N ARG A 325 -10.43 -1.68 16.58
CA ARG A 325 -10.65 -3.11 16.84
C ARG A 325 -9.34 -3.89 16.94
N LEU A 326 -8.36 -3.57 16.09
CA LEU A 326 -7.12 -4.33 15.98
C LEU A 326 -6.02 -3.88 16.94
N ASN A 327 -6.07 -2.64 17.44
CA ASN A 327 -4.92 -2.00 18.09
C ASN A 327 -5.22 -1.46 19.49
N LEU A 328 -6.48 -1.37 19.91
CA LEU A 328 -6.85 -0.94 21.26
C LEU A 328 -7.21 -2.14 22.13
N ASP A 329 -6.85 -2.06 23.42
CA ASP A 329 -7.15 -3.09 24.41
C ASP A 329 -8.00 -2.48 25.53
N PRO A 330 -9.14 -3.10 25.91
CA PRO A 330 -10.07 -2.57 26.91
C PRO A 330 -9.43 -2.30 28.28
N ARG A 331 -8.32 -2.96 28.60
CA ARG A 331 -7.64 -2.82 29.90
C ARG A 331 -6.83 -1.52 29.99
N ILE A 332 -6.36 -0.98 28.88
CA ILE A 332 -5.38 0.13 28.87
C ILE A 332 -5.78 1.31 27.97
N SER A 333 -6.57 1.08 26.92
CA SER A 333 -6.82 2.05 25.85
C SER A 333 -8.04 2.93 26.13
N THR A 334 -8.08 3.57 27.30
CA THR A 334 -9.21 4.44 27.70
C THR A 334 -9.18 5.82 27.03
N ARG A 335 -8.04 6.19 26.43
CA ARG A 335 -7.79 7.51 25.85
C ARG A 335 -7.17 7.42 24.44
N LEU A 336 -7.81 8.09 23.48
CA LEU A 336 -7.39 8.20 22.08
C LEU A 336 -7.35 9.67 21.65
N ILE A 337 -6.26 10.05 21.00
CA ILE A 337 -6.10 11.32 20.32
C ILE A 337 -6.07 11.07 18.82
N ILE A 338 -6.88 11.80 18.04
CA ILE A 338 -6.92 11.70 16.58
C ILE A 338 -6.54 13.05 15.96
N GLY A 339 -5.46 13.08 15.20
CA GLY A 339 -5.11 14.17 14.30
C GLY A 339 -5.74 13.94 12.93
N TYR A 340 -6.39 14.96 12.37
CA TYR A 340 -6.89 14.95 11.00
C TYR A 340 -7.07 16.40 10.53
N ASP A 341 -6.61 16.72 9.33
CA ASP A 341 -6.67 18.09 8.79
C ASP A 341 -8.08 18.65 8.83
N ILE A 342 -9.07 17.82 8.52
CA ILE A 342 -10.48 18.20 8.54
C ILE A 342 -11.19 17.79 9.83
N TRP A 343 -10.48 17.60 10.96
CA TRP A 343 -11.10 17.17 12.22
C TRP A 343 -12.28 18.06 12.64
N CYS A 344 -12.19 19.37 12.40
CA CYS A 344 -13.26 20.32 12.71
C CYS A 344 -14.56 20.08 11.91
N GLN A 345 -14.53 19.25 10.88
CA GLN A 345 -15.69 18.80 10.10
C GLN A 345 -15.94 17.30 10.37
N TYR A 346 -14.94 16.45 10.16
CA TYR A 346 -15.03 15.00 10.32
C TYR A 346 -15.46 14.57 11.72
N GLY A 347 -14.85 15.17 12.75
CA GLY A 347 -15.04 14.81 14.16
C GLY A 347 -16.38 15.24 14.73
N VAL A 348 -17.12 16.13 14.06
CA VAL A 348 -18.36 16.72 14.56
C VAL A 348 -19.45 15.68 14.74
N HIS A 349 -19.61 14.80 13.74
CA HIS A 349 -20.64 13.76 13.73
C HIS A 349 -20.07 12.35 13.87
N LEU A 350 -18.78 12.22 14.16
CA LEU A 350 -18.09 10.93 14.25
C LEU A 350 -18.84 9.93 15.15
N LEU A 351 -19.18 10.33 16.37
CA LEU A 351 -19.88 9.46 17.30
C LEU A 351 -21.31 9.13 16.84
N GLU A 352 -21.99 10.03 16.12
CA GLU A 352 -23.33 9.74 15.57
C GLU A 352 -23.25 8.74 14.42
N ARG A 353 -22.25 8.85 13.54
CA ARG A 353 -22.00 7.85 12.49
C ARG A 353 -21.74 6.48 13.09
N PHE A 354 -20.86 6.40 14.10
CA PHE A 354 -20.56 5.14 14.78
C PHE A 354 -21.75 4.54 15.55
N ARG A 355 -22.70 5.36 16.04
CA ARG A 355 -23.91 4.87 16.71
C ARG A 355 -24.96 4.33 15.74
N ARG A 356 -25.01 4.87 14.51
CA ARG A 356 -26.13 4.66 13.58
C ARG A 356 -25.80 3.72 12.44
N PHE A 357 -24.53 3.66 12.03
CA PHE A 357 -24.10 2.83 10.91
C PHE A 357 -23.69 1.46 11.43
N GLY A 358 -24.50 0.43 11.14
CA GLY A 358 -24.39 -0.89 11.77
C GLY A 358 -23.10 -1.67 11.51
N HIS A 359 -22.23 -1.20 10.61
CA HIS A 359 -20.91 -1.80 10.36
C HIS A 359 -19.78 -1.14 11.17
N LEU A 360 -20.08 -0.07 11.91
CA LEU A 360 -19.14 0.65 12.76
C LEU A 360 -19.40 0.31 14.23
N PHE A 361 -18.33 0.24 15.00
CA PHE A 361 -18.39 -0.03 16.44
C PHE A 361 -17.42 0.88 17.17
N PHE A 362 -17.94 1.73 18.05
CA PHE A 362 -17.12 2.59 18.91
C PHE A 362 -16.89 1.87 20.23
N PRO A 363 -15.63 1.64 20.67
CA PRO A 363 -15.39 0.87 21.89
C PRO A 363 -15.90 1.59 23.15
N ASP A 364 -16.74 0.94 23.96
CA ASP A 364 -17.30 1.51 25.19
C ASP A 364 -16.23 1.87 26.25
N PHE A 365 -15.10 1.16 26.22
CA PHE A 365 -13.97 1.44 27.12
C PHE A 365 -13.22 2.73 26.74
N LEU A 366 -13.40 3.24 25.51
CA LEU A 366 -12.75 4.45 25.02
C LEU A 366 -13.53 5.69 25.50
N THR A 367 -13.25 6.10 26.73
CA THR A 367 -13.99 7.17 27.42
C THR A 367 -13.46 8.57 27.13
N LYS A 368 -12.21 8.69 26.65
CA LYS A 368 -11.56 9.98 26.37
C LYS A 368 -11.12 10.04 24.91
N LEU A 369 -11.95 10.63 24.06
CA LEU A 369 -11.60 10.98 22.69
C LEU A 369 -11.26 12.47 22.61
N THR A 370 -10.09 12.79 22.07
CA THR A 370 -9.74 14.15 21.67
C THR A 370 -9.37 14.10 20.20
N GLY A 371 -9.76 15.10 19.43
CA GLY A 371 -9.13 15.25 18.14
C GLY A 371 -8.79 16.67 17.80
N ILE A 372 -7.83 16.77 16.91
CA ILE A 372 -7.08 17.98 16.61
C ILE A 372 -6.82 18.08 15.12
N VAL A 373 -6.56 19.31 14.68
CA VAL A 373 -6.05 19.60 13.35
C VAL A 373 -4.53 19.75 13.47
N GLY A 374 -3.80 19.25 12.46
CA GLY A 374 -2.35 19.34 12.39
C GLY A 374 -1.83 20.77 12.55
N ALA A 375 -0.61 20.89 13.09
CA ALA A 375 -0.03 22.19 13.45
C ALA A 375 0.17 23.12 12.24
N TRP A 376 0.39 22.59 11.04
CA TRP A 376 0.45 23.39 9.82
C TRP A 376 -0.94 23.71 9.30
N HIS A 377 -1.82 22.70 9.30
CA HIS A 377 -3.17 22.84 8.76
C HIS A 377 -4.06 23.76 9.59
N ILE A 378 -3.91 23.82 10.92
CA ILE A 378 -4.81 24.58 11.79
C ILE A 378 -4.86 26.08 11.46
N PHE A 379 -3.78 26.64 10.91
CA PHE A 379 -3.73 28.05 10.51
C PHE A 379 -4.51 28.35 9.22
N ALA A 380 -4.86 27.34 8.44
CA ALA A 380 -5.72 27.46 7.26
C ALA A 380 -7.23 27.39 7.61
N HIS A 381 -7.57 27.18 8.88
CA HIS A 381 -8.94 27.11 9.37
C HIS A 381 -9.38 28.44 9.97
N VAL A 382 -10.70 28.59 10.18
CA VAL A 382 -11.26 29.75 10.92
C VAL A 382 -10.68 29.84 12.33
N ARG A 383 -10.58 31.04 12.88
CA ARG A 383 -9.90 31.32 14.16
C ARG A 383 -10.42 30.49 15.33
N GLU A 384 -11.70 30.17 15.34
CA GLU A 384 -12.38 29.36 16.35
C GLU A 384 -11.83 27.93 16.38
N CYS A 385 -11.38 27.40 15.23
CA CYS A 385 -10.75 26.09 15.16
C CYS A 385 -9.45 26.08 15.95
N PHE A 386 -8.65 27.16 15.90
CA PHE A 386 -7.38 27.22 16.64
C PHE A 386 -7.58 27.04 18.15
N GLY A 387 -8.60 27.70 18.72
CA GLY A 387 -8.91 27.55 20.15
C GLY A 387 -9.50 26.18 20.52
N ARG A 388 -10.17 25.50 19.60
CA ARG A 388 -10.87 24.23 19.86
C ARG A 388 -10.06 22.97 19.53
N PHE A 389 -9.25 23.03 18.48
CA PHE A 389 -8.64 21.86 17.83
C PHE A 389 -7.12 21.97 17.69
N SER A 390 -6.48 23.02 18.22
CA SER A 390 -5.02 23.05 18.27
C SER A 390 -4.48 22.05 19.29
N GLY A 391 -3.49 21.25 18.88
CA GLY A 391 -2.74 20.35 19.77
C GLY A 391 -2.10 21.05 20.96
N LEU A 392 -1.83 22.37 20.87
CA LEU A 392 -1.23 23.16 21.95
C LEU A 392 -2.05 23.19 23.24
N TYR A 393 -3.37 23.00 23.15
CA TYR A 393 -4.27 23.03 24.29
C TYR A 393 -4.67 21.63 24.78
N VAL A 394 -4.16 20.57 24.16
CA VAL A 394 -4.51 19.20 24.56
C VAL A 394 -3.68 18.79 25.77
N TRP A 395 -4.37 18.57 26.88
CA TRP A 395 -3.73 18.17 28.14
C TRP A 395 -2.91 16.88 27.97
N GLY A 396 -1.65 16.88 28.41
CA GLY A 396 -0.81 15.67 28.44
C GLY A 396 -0.42 15.09 27.07
N ILE A 397 -0.68 15.79 25.95
CA ILE A 397 -0.28 15.34 24.61
C ILE A 397 1.24 15.41 24.39
N GLY A 398 1.92 16.30 25.13
CA GLY A 398 3.32 16.64 24.87
C GLY A 398 3.44 17.58 23.66
N PHE A 399 4.47 17.40 22.85
CA PHE A 399 4.66 18.16 21.61
C PHE A 399 4.52 17.20 20.42
N ILE A 400 3.34 17.15 19.84
CA ILE A 400 3.00 16.33 18.66
C ILE A 400 2.39 17.28 17.63
N ASP A 401 3.01 17.44 16.47
CA ASP A 401 2.52 18.31 15.41
C ASP A 401 1.32 17.72 14.63
N MET A 402 1.19 16.38 14.63
CA MET A 402 0.24 15.60 13.82
C MET A 402 0.46 15.74 12.31
N GLU A 403 1.69 15.99 11.89
CA GLU A 403 2.04 16.24 10.46
C GLU A 403 2.96 15.14 9.93
N ILE A 404 3.20 14.10 10.73
CA ILE A 404 4.14 13.03 10.44
C ILE A 404 3.80 12.26 9.15
N LEU A 405 2.53 12.18 8.75
CA LEU A 405 2.11 11.48 7.53
C LEU A 405 2.72 12.08 6.27
N GLU A 406 2.89 13.40 6.20
CA GLU A 406 3.52 14.06 5.05
C GLU A 406 4.95 13.58 4.81
N THR A 407 5.70 13.39 5.89
CA THR A 407 7.06 12.83 5.80
C THR A 407 7.03 11.36 5.36
N LEU A 408 6.05 10.59 5.83
CA LEU A 408 5.90 9.18 5.47
C LEU A 408 5.47 9.01 4.01
N TRP A 409 4.65 9.92 3.48
CA TRP A 409 4.29 9.97 2.08
C TRP A 409 5.48 10.19 1.17
N SER A 410 6.43 11.04 1.56
CA SER A 410 7.63 11.26 0.76
C SER A 410 8.38 9.95 0.47
N VAL A 411 8.41 9.03 1.44
CA VAL A 411 9.05 7.71 1.32
C VAL A 411 8.15 6.73 0.58
N LEU A 412 6.89 6.61 0.98
CA LEU A 412 5.97 5.63 0.40
C LEU A 412 5.69 5.91 -1.09
N ASN A 413 5.70 7.19 -1.51
CA ASN A 413 5.48 7.59 -2.90
C ASN A 413 6.56 7.10 -3.88
N LEU A 414 7.76 6.78 -3.38
CA LEU A 414 8.82 6.16 -4.18
C LEU A 414 8.41 4.75 -4.65
N VAL A 415 7.51 4.10 -3.90
CA VAL A 415 7.01 2.74 -4.18
C VAL A 415 5.66 2.78 -4.89
N THR A 416 4.71 3.60 -4.43
CA THR A 416 3.33 3.60 -4.95
C THR A 416 3.25 3.94 -6.43
N THR A 417 4.18 4.77 -6.93
CA THR A 417 4.29 5.08 -8.37
C THR A 417 4.51 3.82 -9.20
N SER A 418 5.33 2.88 -8.73
CA SER A 418 5.55 1.60 -9.42
C SER A 418 4.37 0.64 -9.30
N CYS A 419 3.53 0.82 -8.27
CA CYS A 419 2.36 -0.01 -8.02
C CYS A 419 1.16 0.33 -8.93
N ARG A 420 1.19 1.48 -9.61
CA ARG A 420 0.07 2.02 -10.39
C ARG A 420 -0.51 1.07 -11.45
N ASN A 421 0.34 0.24 -12.06
CA ASN A 421 -0.03 -0.66 -13.15
C ASN A 421 0.00 -2.15 -12.75
N MET A 422 0.17 -2.45 -11.47
CA MET A 422 0.13 -3.82 -10.98
C MET A 422 -1.30 -4.38 -11.04
N SER A 423 -1.48 -5.68 -10.78
CA SER A 423 -2.81 -6.13 -10.33
C SER A 423 -3.12 -5.50 -8.98
N ARG A 424 -4.41 -5.28 -8.67
CA ARG A 424 -4.80 -4.67 -7.40
C ARG A 424 -4.26 -5.42 -6.19
N ALA A 425 -4.33 -6.75 -6.22
CA ALA A 425 -3.78 -7.61 -5.16
C ALA A 425 -2.27 -7.38 -4.93
N ASN A 426 -1.45 -7.55 -5.97
CA ASN A 426 -0.01 -7.31 -5.88
C ASN A 426 0.34 -5.86 -5.47
N ARG A 427 -0.44 -4.85 -5.89
CA ARG A 427 -0.27 -3.47 -5.41
C ARG A 427 -0.41 -3.40 -3.89
N GLU A 428 -1.51 -3.92 -3.35
CA GLU A 428 -1.79 -3.85 -1.91
C GLU A 428 -0.74 -4.63 -1.10
N GLU A 429 -0.31 -5.79 -1.58
CA GLU A 429 0.77 -6.58 -0.96
C GLU A 429 2.13 -5.89 -1.04
N THR A 430 2.45 -5.23 -2.17
CA THR A 430 3.68 -4.43 -2.30
C THR A 430 3.68 -3.26 -1.32
N ILE A 431 2.54 -2.56 -1.19
CA ILE A 431 2.38 -1.45 -0.25
C ILE A 431 2.51 -1.97 1.19
N ASN A 432 1.83 -3.06 1.55
CA ASN A 432 1.91 -3.68 2.88
C ASN A 432 3.36 -4.02 3.26
N PHE A 433 4.09 -4.69 2.38
CA PHE A 433 5.49 -5.08 2.60
C PHE A 433 6.40 -3.87 2.81
N ASN A 434 6.24 -2.81 2.00
CA ASN A 434 7.04 -1.60 2.14
C ASN A 434 6.69 -0.84 3.42
N ILE A 435 5.42 -0.77 3.81
CA ILE A 435 5.01 -0.20 5.10
C ILE A 435 5.60 -1.03 6.26
N ASN A 436 5.61 -2.36 6.16
CA ASN A 436 6.23 -3.23 7.17
C ASN A 436 7.72 -2.91 7.33
N ASN A 437 8.46 -2.74 6.23
CA ASN A 437 9.87 -2.34 6.29
C ASN A 437 10.04 -0.95 6.92
N MET A 438 9.19 0.03 6.55
CA MET A 438 9.21 1.36 7.16
C MET A 438 8.98 1.30 8.68
N ASN A 439 8.01 0.51 9.13
CA ASN A 439 7.74 0.29 10.55
C ASN A 439 8.92 -0.39 11.25
N LEU A 440 9.50 -1.43 10.64
CA LEU A 440 10.64 -2.15 11.20
C LEU A 440 11.88 -1.26 11.37
N LYS A 441 12.20 -0.43 10.37
CA LYS A 441 13.28 0.57 10.46
C LYS A 441 13.07 1.52 11.64
N LYS A 442 11.85 2.04 11.81
CA LYS A 442 11.50 2.89 12.95
C LYS A 442 11.68 2.16 14.28
N ILE A 443 11.20 0.92 14.38
CA ILE A 443 11.33 0.09 15.59
C ILE A 443 12.81 -0.13 15.95
N ARG A 444 13.65 -0.44 14.97
CA ARG A 444 15.10 -0.62 15.18
C ARG A 444 15.76 0.67 15.65
N ASN A 445 15.48 1.80 15.01
CA ASN A 445 16.06 3.09 15.37
C ASN A 445 15.64 3.58 16.76
N LEU A 446 14.40 3.25 17.21
CA LEU A 446 13.95 3.55 18.58
C LEU A 446 14.82 2.85 19.65
N SER A 447 15.40 1.68 19.34
CA SER A 447 16.25 0.93 20.28
C SER A 447 17.65 1.52 20.43
N GLU A 448 18.16 2.19 19.39
CA GLU A 448 19.48 2.82 19.37
C GLU A 448 19.54 4.07 20.27
N CYS A 449 18.42 4.81 20.36
CA CYS A 449 18.30 5.95 21.28
C CYS A 449 18.46 5.58 22.77
N ARG A 450 18.25 4.31 23.16
CA ARG A 450 18.44 3.87 24.56
C ARG A 450 19.90 3.64 24.94
N HIS A 451 20.81 3.53 23.98
CA HIS A 451 22.24 3.28 24.23
C HIS A 451 23.05 4.57 24.40
N HIS A 452 22.49 5.72 24.03
CA HIS A 452 23.00 7.01 24.46
C HIS A 452 22.29 7.42 25.76
N ARG A 453 22.78 6.93 26.90
CA ARG A 453 22.56 7.69 28.15
C ARG A 453 23.12 9.08 27.90
N PRO A 454 22.32 10.16 28.02
CA PRO A 454 22.89 11.48 28.09
C PRO A 454 23.68 11.51 29.39
N ASP A 455 25.01 11.61 29.31
CA ASP A 455 25.74 12.30 30.35
C ASP A 455 25.06 13.66 30.54
N SER A 456 24.85 14.03 31.79
CA SER A 456 23.88 15.01 32.29
C SER A 456 24.15 16.48 31.89
N THR A 457 24.61 16.77 30.67
CA THR A 457 25.05 18.12 30.27
C THR A 457 24.75 18.55 28.83
N SER A 458 23.88 17.89 28.07
CA SER A 458 23.45 18.48 26.78
C SER A 458 21.99 18.15 26.44
N GLY A 459 21.14 19.16 26.61
CA GLY A 459 19.78 19.16 26.09
C GLY A 459 19.79 19.29 24.57
N SER A 460 19.67 18.16 23.88
CA SER A 460 19.20 18.12 22.51
C SER A 460 18.12 17.05 22.43
N VAL A 461 16.88 17.50 22.52
CA VAL A 461 15.70 16.70 22.18
C VAL A 461 15.78 16.46 20.68
N GLY A 462 16.14 15.24 20.28
CA GLY A 462 15.99 14.78 18.92
C GLY A 462 14.50 14.77 18.60
N VAL A 463 14.07 15.73 17.78
CA VAL A 463 12.78 15.72 17.10
C VAL A 463 12.81 14.56 16.11
N PHE A 464 11.84 13.66 16.23
CA PHE A 464 11.58 12.59 15.26
C PHE A 464 10.44 12.99 14.32
#